data_AF-A0A918RQB4-F1
#
_entry.id   AF-A0A918RQB4-F1
#
_cell.length_a   1.000
_cell.length_b   1.000
_cell.length_c   1.000
_cell.angle_alpha   90.00
_cell.angle_beta   90.00
_cell.angle_gamma   90.00
#
_symmetry.space_group_name_H-M   'P 1'
#
loop_
_entity.id
_entity.type
_entity.pdbx_description
1 polymer ?
#
loop_
_entity_poly.entity_id
_entity_poly.type
_entity_poly.pdbx_seq_one_letter_code
_entity_poly.pdbx_strand_id
1 'polypeptide(L)'
;MDTDADEVELTLDLEPEPEPDPDPLTSDTVNDPAAEAFARLEGELALMRRAVQHLAAERADIVIPDYGATLTDMAKRMGAISESLKGMAGHPAMQMTPDSIGNRIAAAAEAARRSDQDRITQARSDLNHAALEMRSVAAHARTASEQRQQLYQVAGGAVLAGILLWSFLPGTVARAMPDGWHWPERMAARIVGAPSRWDAGARLMQSDSPEAWNALVQAADIQRDNRDAIDACRRTAATSQQPARCTVKIRPVSQPKSR
;
A
#
# COMPACT_ATOMS: atom_id res chain seq x y z
N MET A 1 55.38 68.75 52.91
CA MET A 1 54.23 69.62 53.22
C MET A 1 54.00 69.42 54.69
N ASP A 2 54.79 70.19 55.43
CA ASP A 2 54.66 70.62 56.82
C ASP A 2 53.22 71.04 57.15
N THR A 3 52.72 71.13 58.38
CA THR A 3 53.10 70.81 59.77
C THR A 3 51.80 71.03 60.59
N ASP A 4 51.90 70.87 61.91
CA ASP A 4 50.91 71.12 62.97
C ASP A 4 50.01 69.92 63.27
N ALA A 5 50.31 69.06 64.25
CA ALA A 5 50.64 69.29 65.66
C ALA A 5 49.50 70.00 66.40
N ASP A 6 48.69 69.20 67.10
CA ASP A 6 48.03 69.65 68.31
C ASP A 6 48.08 68.51 69.34
N GLU A 7 48.56 68.92 70.49
CA GLU A 7 49.01 68.20 71.66
C GLU A 7 47.86 68.18 72.68
N VAL A 8 47.55 67.04 73.28
CA VAL A 8 46.63 66.99 74.43
C VAL A 8 47.28 66.18 75.53
N GLU A 9 47.83 66.93 76.46
CA GLU A 9 48.46 66.55 77.71
C GLU A 9 47.40 66.18 78.75
N LEU A 10 47.57 65.06 79.46
CA LEU A 10 47.02 64.90 80.81
C LEU A 10 47.83 63.82 81.57
N THR A 11 48.99 64.22 82.06
CA THR A 11 49.79 63.46 83.03
C THR A 11 49.27 63.73 84.44
N LEU A 12 48.88 62.66 85.14
CA LEU A 12 48.48 62.69 86.55
C LEU A 12 49.73 62.71 87.45
N ASP A 13 49.85 63.75 88.27
CA ASP A 13 50.72 63.81 89.45
C ASP A 13 50.19 62.91 90.57
N LEU A 14 51.03 62.01 91.08
CA LEU A 14 50.93 61.52 92.46
C LEU A 14 52.32 61.17 92.99
N GLU A 15 52.74 61.95 93.98
CA GLU A 15 53.98 61.89 94.74
C GLU A 15 54.26 60.50 95.37
N PRO A 16 55.53 60.04 95.40
CA PRO A 16 55.96 58.81 96.07
C PRO A 16 56.61 59.09 97.44
N GLU A 17 56.53 58.14 98.38
CA GLU A 17 57.52 57.81 99.45
C GLU A 17 56.90 56.80 100.45
N PRO A 18 57.68 56.00 101.21
CA PRO A 18 59.00 55.45 100.92
C PRO A 18 59.13 53.95 101.30
N GLU A 19 60.07 53.24 100.68
CA GLU A 19 60.68 52.03 101.27
C GLU A 19 61.89 52.45 102.12
N PRO A 20 62.11 51.86 103.32
CA PRO A 20 63.41 51.83 103.94
C PRO A 20 64.01 50.43 103.84
N ASP A 21 65.26 50.37 103.39
CA ASP A 21 66.33 49.52 103.93
C ASP A 21 67.61 49.78 103.09
N PRO A 22 68.82 49.35 103.48
CA PRO A 22 69.20 48.51 104.63
C PRO A 22 70.50 48.98 105.34
N ASP A 23 70.98 48.14 106.27
CA ASP A 23 72.38 47.81 106.62
C ASP A 23 72.82 48.10 108.09
N PRO A 24 73.80 47.35 108.64
CA PRO A 24 73.92 45.88 108.67
C PRO A 24 74.46 45.33 110.03
N LEU A 25 74.62 43.99 110.08
CA LEU A 25 75.64 43.19 110.81
C LEU A 25 75.26 42.30 112.02
N THR A 26 75.81 41.08 111.88
CA THR A 26 76.17 40.02 112.86
C THR A 26 75.11 38.94 113.10
N SER A 27 75.40 37.63 113.05
CA SER A 27 76.61 36.84 112.78
C SER A 27 76.20 35.36 112.68
N ASP A 28 76.93 34.59 111.86
CA ASP A 28 77.12 33.13 111.90
C ASP A 28 75.95 32.23 112.33
N THR A 29 75.36 31.54 111.35
CA THR A 29 75.00 30.11 111.51
C THR A 29 75.20 29.37 110.20
N VAL A 30 76.10 28.39 110.24
CA VAL A 30 76.28 27.29 109.29
C VAL A 30 74.91 26.81 108.77
N ASN A 31 74.62 26.94 107.48
CA ASN A 31 73.37 26.44 106.89
C ASN A 31 73.62 25.42 105.77
N ASP A 32 72.95 24.30 105.98
CA ASP A 32 72.94 23.01 105.31
C ASP A 32 72.51 23.12 103.83
N PRO A 33 73.17 22.44 102.88
CA PRO A 33 72.74 22.39 101.46
C PRO A 33 71.29 21.91 101.26
N ALA A 34 70.68 21.22 102.25
CA ALA A 34 69.26 20.92 102.23
C ALA A 34 68.36 22.16 102.36
N ALA A 35 68.77 23.17 103.16
CA ALA A 35 67.99 24.38 103.39
C ALA A 35 67.87 25.26 102.13
N GLU A 36 68.92 25.30 101.30
CA GLU A 36 68.91 26.05 100.04
C GLU A 36 67.97 25.42 98.99
N ALA A 37 67.86 24.08 98.98
CA ALA A 37 66.93 23.37 98.11
C ALA A 37 65.45 23.61 98.51
N PHE A 38 65.15 23.68 99.82
CA PHE A 38 63.81 24.02 100.31
C PHE A 38 63.43 25.47 100.01
N ALA A 39 64.35 26.42 100.15
CA ALA A 39 64.10 27.81 99.78
C ALA A 39 63.77 27.98 98.28
N ARG A 40 64.43 27.21 97.40
CA ARG A 40 64.13 27.20 95.97
C ARG A 40 62.77 26.59 95.65
N LEU A 41 62.40 25.48 96.30
CA LEU A 41 61.08 24.86 96.17
C LEU A 41 59.96 25.77 96.71
N GLU A 42 60.22 26.51 97.79
CA GLU A 42 59.27 27.47 98.36
C GLU A 42 59.07 28.66 97.41
N GLY A 43 60.13 29.12 96.73
CA GLY A 43 60.04 30.10 95.65
C GLY A 43 59.23 29.61 94.45
N GLU A 44 59.42 28.36 94.00
CA GLU A 44 58.64 27.76 92.91
C GLU A 44 57.16 27.55 93.30
N LEU A 45 56.87 27.13 94.53
CA LEU A 45 55.51 27.01 95.04
C LEU A 45 54.82 28.36 95.20
N ALA A 46 55.55 29.41 95.58
CA ALA A 46 55.02 30.78 95.64
C ALA A 46 54.60 31.28 94.23
N LEU A 47 55.41 31.00 93.20
CA LEU A 47 55.08 31.33 91.81
C LEU A 47 53.87 30.53 91.30
N MET A 48 53.78 29.23 91.59
CA MET A 48 52.62 28.42 91.19
C MET A 48 51.34 28.87 91.90
N ARG A 49 51.43 29.21 93.20
CA ARG A 49 50.29 29.74 93.96
C ARG A 49 49.82 31.07 93.38
N ARG A 50 50.73 31.96 93.00
CA ARG A 50 50.41 33.23 92.34
C ARG A 50 49.77 33.02 90.96
N ALA A 51 50.27 32.06 90.18
CA ALA A 51 49.69 31.71 88.87
C ALA A 51 48.27 31.13 89.00
N VAL A 52 48.03 30.25 89.98
CA VAL A 52 46.69 29.70 90.26
C VAL A 52 45.74 30.79 90.75
N GLN A 53 46.22 31.71 91.59
CA GLN A 53 45.41 32.86 92.02
C GLN A 53 45.07 33.78 90.85
N HIS A 54 45.99 34.03 89.91
CA HIS A 54 45.72 34.80 88.70
C HIS A 54 44.69 34.10 87.79
N LEU A 55 44.82 32.78 87.60
CA LEU A 55 43.91 31.99 86.77
C LEU A 55 42.52 31.84 87.40
N ALA A 56 42.45 31.80 88.73
CA ALA A 56 41.20 31.81 89.49
C ALA A 56 40.52 33.19 89.44
N ALA A 57 41.29 34.28 89.50
CA ALA A 57 40.77 35.65 89.35
C ALA A 57 40.24 35.89 87.92
N GLU A 58 40.92 35.38 86.90
CA GLU A 58 40.49 35.50 85.51
C GLU A 58 39.26 34.63 85.19
N ARG A 59 39.13 33.46 85.84
CA ARG A 59 37.92 32.62 85.75
C ARG A 59 36.69 33.23 86.43
N ALA A 60 36.87 34.13 87.39
CA ALA A 60 35.76 34.81 88.06
C ALA A 60 35.12 35.91 87.18
N ASP A 61 35.85 36.41 86.17
CA ASP A 61 35.38 37.45 85.26
C ASP A 61 34.78 36.91 83.94
N ILE A 62 34.73 35.57 83.78
CA ILE A 62 34.06 34.97 82.62
C ILE A 62 32.54 34.99 82.85
N VAL A 63 31.91 36.12 82.47
CA VAL A 63 30.46 36.21 82.30
C VAL A 63 30.06 35.33 81.11
N ILE A 64 29.51 34.15 81.38
CA ILE A 64 28.91 33.29 80.34
C ILE A 64 27.66 34.03 79.82
N PRO A 65 27.62 34.46 78.54
CA PRO A 65 26.44 35.12 78.01
C PRO A 65 25.26 34.13 77.96
N ASP A 66 24.09 34.54 78.44
CA ASP A 66 22.89 33.71 78.36
C ASP A 66 22.34 33.70 76.92
N TYR A 67 22.70 32.66 76.18
CA TYR A 67 22.19 32.40 74.82
C TYR A 67 20.81 31.73 74.82
N GLY A 68 20.17 31.52 75.97
CA GLY A 68 18.86 30.86 76.07
C GLY A 68 17.78 31.58 75.25
N ALA A 69 17.78 32.91 75.26
CA ALA A 69 16.83 33.70 74.47
C ALA A 69 17.03 33.57 72.96
N THR A 70 18.28 33.58 72.49
CA THR A 70 18.60 33.45 71.06
C THR A 70 18.37 32.03 70.55
N LEU A 71 18.68 31.01 71.35
CA LEU A 71 18.38 29.61 71.05
C LEU A 71 16.87 29.36 70.98
N THR A 72 16.09 29.98 71.88
CA THR A 72 14.63 29.88 71.85
C THR A 72 14.04 30.53 70.60
N ASP A 73 14.58 31.69 70.17
CA ASP A 73 14.15 32.33 68.92
C ASP A 73 14.51 31.49 67.68
N MET A 74 15.70 30.88 67.64
CA MET A 74 16.08 29.96 66.56
C MET A 74 15.18 28.73 66.51
N ALA A 75 14.86 28.13 67.66
CA ALA A 75 13.93 26.99 67.74
C ALA A 75 12.54 27.38 67.23
N LYS A 76 12.05 28.58 67.57
CA LYS A 76 10.76 29.09 67.07
C LYS A 76 10.76 29.30 65.55
N ARG A 77 11.85 29.84 64.99
CA ARG A 77 12.02 30.00 63.53
C ARG A 77 12.08 28.66 62.82
N MET A 78 12.82 27.68 63.36
CA MET A 78 12.85 26.33 62.81
C MET A 78 11.47 25.66 62.86
N GLY A 79 10.71 25.86 63.93
CA GLY A 79 9.32 25.40 64.03
C GLY A 79 8.43 26.02 62.95
N ALA A 80 8.52 27.34 62.73
CA ALA A 80 7.77 28.02 61.68
C ALA A 80 8.15 27.57 60.26
N ILE A 81 9.43 27.29 60.02
CA ILE A 81 9.92 26.73 58.74
C ILE A 81 9.42 25.30 58.55
N SER A 82 9.42 24.48 59.61
CA SER A 82 8.89 23.12 59.54
C SER A 82 7.39 23.10 59.24
N GLU A 83 6.62 24.02 59.84
CA GLU A 83 5.18 24.14 59.59
C GLU A 83 4.91 24.61 58.16
N SER A 84 5.69 25.58 57.64
CA SER A 84 5.56 26.03 56.26
C SER A 84 5.96 24.95 55.24
N LEU A 85 7.04 24.19 55.50
CA LEU A 85 7.41 23.04 54.67
C LEU A 85 6.32 21.96 54.68
N LYS A 86 5.69 21.71 55.83
CA LYS A 86 4.59 20.76 55.95
C LYS A 86 3.36 21.23 55.15
N GLY A 87 3.05 22.52 55.20
CA GLY A 87 2.02 23.14 54.36
C GLY A 87 2.32 23.04 52.86
N MET A 88 3.57 23.26 52.45
CA MET A 88 4.00 23.12 51.05
C MET A 88 4.02 21.66 50.57
N ALA A 89 4.44 20.72 51.42
CA ALA A 89 4.42 19.28 51.12
C ALA A 89 2.99 18.74 51.00
N GLY A 90 2.05 19.33 51.74
CA GLY A 90 0.62 19.01 51.64
C GLY A 90 -0.08 19.60 50.40
N HIS A 91 0.57 20.52 49.67
CA HIS A 91 -0.05 21.13 48.50
C HIS A 91 -0.07 20.18 47.28
N PRO A 92 -1.16 20.16 46.49
CA PRO A 92 -1.32 19.28 45.32
C PRO A 92 -0.25 19.48 44.22
N ALA A 93 0.44 20.62 44.22
CA ALA A 93 1.52 20.92 43.30
C ALA A 93 2.70 19.94 43.42
N MET A 94 2.96 19.39 44.62
CA MET A 94 3.99 18.36 44.83
C MET A 94 3.55 16.96 44.35
N GLN A 95 2.25 16.71 44.21
CA GLN A 95 1.71 15.46 43.68
C GLN A 95 1.64 15.47 42.14
N MET A 96 1.54 16.65 41.53
CA MET A 96 1.69 16.84 40.09
C MET A 96 3.17 16.96 39.71
N THR A 97 3.91 15.86 39.83
CA THR A 97 5.29 15.81 39.33
C THR A 97 5.30 15.78 37.80
N PRO A 98 6.33 16.32 37.13
CA PRO A 98 6.49 16.21 35.68
C PRO A 98 6.38 14.76 35.18
N ASP A 99 6.89 13.79 35.93
CA ASP A 99 6.78 12.36 35.61
C ASP A 99 5.32 11.88 35.64
N SER A 100 4.53 12.31 36.63
CA SER A 100 3.11 11.97 36.72
C SER A 100 2.30 12.54 35.55
N ILE A 101 2.63 13.76 35.10
CA ILE A 101 2.02 14.40 33.94
C ILE A 101 2.45 13.68 32.65
N GLY A 102 3.74 13.37 32.50
CA GLY A 102 4.28 12.61 31.38
C GLY A 102 3.63 11.23 31.24
N ASN A 103 3.48 10.50 32.34
CA ASN A 103 2.82 9.19 32.37
C ASN A 103 1.34 9.29 32.00
N ARG A 104 0.63 10.33 32.44
CA ARG A 104 -0.78 10.57 32.06
C ARG A 104 -0.92 10.93 30.58
N ILE A 105 -0.01 11.74 30.04
CA ILE A 105 0.03 12.06 28.61
C ILE A 105 0.32 10.81 27.79
N ALA A 106 1.31 10.00 28.20
CA ALA A 106 1.63 8.74 27.54
C ALA A 106 0.45 7.77 27.55
N ALA A 107 -0.22 7.59 28.70
CA ALA A 107 -1.40 6.74 28.81
C ALA A 107 -2.58 7.25 27.96
N ALA A 108 -2.82 8.57 27.93
CA ALA A 108 -3.85 9.17 27.09
C ALA A 108 -3.51 9.03 25.59
N ALA A 109 -2.25 9.22 25.21
CA ALA A 109 -1.78 9.06 23.83
C ALA A 109 -1.85 7.59 23.37
N GLU A 110 -1.49 6.65 24.23
CA GLU A 110 -1.63 5.20 24.00
C GLU A 110 -3.11 4.83 23.81
N ALA A 111 -3.99 5.29 24.70
CA ALA A 111 -5.43 5.05 24.62
C ALA A 111 -6.04 5.64 23.33
N ALA A 112 -5.65 6.86 22.95
CA ALA A 112 -6.07 7.48 21.70
C ALA A 112 -5.58 6.68 20.48
N ARG A 113 -4.30 6.27 20.48
CA ARG A 113 -3.71 5.47 19.40
C ARG A 113 -4.37 4.11 19.23
N ARG A 114 -4.80 3.44 20.30
CA ARG A 114 -5.52 2.16 20.21
C ARG A 114 -6.84 2.32 19.48
N SER A 115 -7.65 3.31 19.85
CA SER A 115 -8.90 3.62 19.16
C SER A 115 -8.68 3.96 17.68
N ASP A 116 -7.62 4.69 17.35
CA ASP A 116 -7.29 5.01 15.96
C ASP A 116 -6.81 3.77 15.19
N GLN A 117 -6.01 2.90 15.81
CA GLN A 117 -5.58 1.63 15.21
C GLN A 117 -6.77 0.72 14.90
N ASP A 118 -7.74 0.63 15.79
CA ASP A 118 -8.96 -0.16 15.57
C ASP A 118 -9.77 0.40 14.40
N ARG A 119 -9.94 1.73 14.33
CA ARG A 119 -10.62 2.38 13.19
C ARG A 119 -9.88 2.21 11.88
N ILE A 120 -8.55 2.31 11.88
CA ILE A 120 -7.73 2.15 10.68
C ILE A 120 -7.76 0.69 10.20
N THR A 121 -7.69 -0.28 11.12
CA THR A 121 -7.76 -1.70 10.75
C THR A 121 -9.14 -2.06 10.21
N GLN A 122 -10.21 -1.55 10.82
CA GLN A 122 -11.56 -1.68 10.30
C GLN A 122 -11.70 -1.04 8.91
N ALA A 123 -11.27 0.20 8.73
CA ALA A 123 -11.32 0.87 7.43
C ALA A 123 -10.52 0.14 6.35
N ARG A 124 -9.33 -0.41 6.69
CA ARG A 124 -8.55 -1.25 5.77
C ARG A 124 -9.29 -2.53 5.40
N SER A 125 -9.94 -3.17 6.38
CA SER A 125 -10.76 -4.36 6.14
C SER A 125 -11.92 -4.03 5.20
N ASP A 126 -12.65 -2.95 5.46
CA ASP A 126 -13.79 -2.51 4.65
C ASP A 126 -13.35 -2.16 3.21
N LEU A 127 -12.24 -1.44 3.06
CA LEU A 127 -11.66 -1.13 1.75
C LEU A 127 -11.21 -2.39 1.00
N ASN A 128 -10.59 -3.35 1.69
CA ASN A 128 -10.21 -4.62 1.07
C ASN A 128 -11.45 -5.43 0.65
N HIS A 129 -12.50 -5.43 1.47
CA HIS A 129 -13.76 -6.11 1.15
C HIS A 129 -14.42 -5.48 -0.08
N ALA A 130 -14.55 -4.15 -0.10
CA ALA A 130 -15.07 -3.40 -1.24
C ALA A 130 -14.21 -3.61 -2.51
N ALA A 131 -12.88 -3.65 -2.38
CA ALA A 131 -12.00 -3.91 -3.51
C ALA A 131 -12.15 -5.34 -4.06
N LEU A 132 -12.39 -6.33 -3.19
CA LEU A 132 -12.67 -7.70 -3.60
C LEU A 132 -14.02 -7.83 -4.30
N GLU A 133 -15.07 -7.18 -3.79
CA GLU A 133 -16.38 -7.11 -4.47
C GLU A 133 -16.29 -6.38 -5.82
N MET A 134 -15.58 -5.25 -5.89
CA MET A 134 -15.37 -4.56 -7.16
C MET A 134 -14.58 -5.41 -8.15
N ARG A 135 -13.57 -6.16 -7.69
CA ARG A 135 -12.83 -7.10 -8.55
C ARG A 135 -13.69 -8.27 -8.99
N SER A 136 -14.57 -8.80 -8.15
CA SER A 136 -15.46 -9.90 -8.54
C SER A 136 -16.45 -9.42 -9.60
N VAL A 137 -17.07 -8.26 -9.43
CA VAL A 137 -17.99 -7.68 -10.43
C VAL A 137 -17.25 -7.27 -11.70
N ALA A 138 -16.07 -6.65 -11.60
CA ALA A 138 -15.27 -6.25 -12.75
C ALA A 138 -14.71 -7.45 -13.53
N ALA A 139 -14.33 -8.53 -12.85
CA ALA A 139 -13.95 -9.79 -13.48
C ALA A 139 -15.12 -10.36 -14.27
N HIS A 140 -16.32 -10.43 -13.67
CA HIS A 140 -17.53 -10.89 -14.36
C HIS A 140 -17.92 -9.99 -15.54
N ALA A 141 -17.75 -8.67 -15.42
CA ALA A 141 -18.05 -7.72 -16.49
C ALA A 141 -17.07 -7.83 -17.66
N ARG A 142 -15.76 -7.97 -17.38
CA ARG A 142 -14.74 -8.16 -18.42
C ARG A 142 -14.89 -9.50 -19.12
N THR A 143 -15.15 -10.57 -18.38
CA THR A 143 -15.41 -11.88 -18.98
C THR A 143 -16.66 -11.84 -19.84
N ALA A 144 -17.73 -11.14 -19.42
CA ALA A 144 -18.95 -11.04 -20.22
C ALA A 144 -18.75 -10.31 -21.56
N SER A 145 -17.95 -9.23 -21.60
CA SER A 145 -17.66 -8.51 -22.86
C SER A 145 -16.78 -9.33 -23.81
N GLU A 146 -15.72 -9.96 -23.30
CA GLU A 146 -14.82 -10.78 -24.13
C GLU A 146 -15.54 -12.06 -24.63
N GLN A 147 -16.35 -12.67 -23.77
CA GLN A 147 -17.14 -13.86 -24.12
C GLN A 147 -18.20 -13.53 -25.17
N ARG A 148 -18.84 -12.35 -25.11
CA ARG A 148 -19.75 -11.90 -26.18
C ARG A 148 -19.03 -11.74 -27.51
N GLN A 149 -17.83 -11.17 -27.53
CA GLN A 149 -17.07 -11.01 -28.77
C GLN A 149 -16.66 -12.35 -29.37
N GLN A 150 -16.22 -13.31 -28.53
CA GLN A 150 -15.95 -14.67 -28.98
C GLN A 150 -17.21 -15.38 -29.48
N LEU A 151 -18.35 -15.22 -28.80
CA LEU A 151 -19.64 -15.77 -29.25
C LEU A 151 -20.07 -15.18 -30.59
N TYR A 152 -19.91 -13.88 -30.82
CA TYR A 152 -20.19 -13.25 -32.12
C TYR A 152 -19.24 -13.73 -33.22
N GLN A 153 -17.96 -13.94 -32.91
CA GLN A 153 -17.00 -14.49 -33.87
C GLN A 153 -17.33 -15.94 -34.23
N VAL A 154 -17.63 -16.79 -33.24
CA VAL A 154 -18.02 -18.18 -33.46
C VAL A 154 -19.36 -18.27 -34.18
N ALA A 155 -20.36 -17.47 -33.78
CA ALA A 155 -21.65 -17.41 -34.45
C ALA A 155 -21.50 -16.92 -35.89
N GLY A 156 -20.73 -15.86 -36.12
CA GLY A 156 -20.43 -15.35 -37.46
C GLY A 156 -19.69 -16.40 -38.31
N GLY A 157 -18.70 -17.08 -37.74
CA GLY A 157 -17.97 -18.16 -38.39
C GLY A 157 -18.86 -19.36 -38.74
N ALA A 158 -19.74 -19.77 -37.84
CA ALA A 158 -20.69 -20.86 -38.07
C ALA A 158 -21.72 -20.52 -39.15
N VAL A 159 -22.23 -19.29 -39.17
CA VAL A 159 -23.14 -18.80 -40.22
C VAL A 159 -22.43 -18.77 -41.57
N LEU A 160 -21.22 -18.22 -41.64
CA LEU A 160 -20.43 -18.21 -42.88
C LEU A 160 -20.11 -19.63 -43.38
N ALA A 161 -19.71 -20.53 -42.49
CA ALA A 161 -19.47 -21.93 -42.83
C ALA A 161 -20.76 -22.61 -43.33
N GLY A 162 -21.90 -22.34 -42.69
CA GLY A 162 -23.20 -22.85 -43.12
C GLY A 162 -23.61 -22.37 -44.52
N ILE A 163 -23.40 -21.08 -44.83
CA ILE A 163 -23.66 -20.50 -46.16
C ILE A 163 -22.76 -21.15 -47.22
N LEU A 164 -21.46 -21.27 -46.95
CA LEU A 164 -20.51 -21.90 -47.88
C LEU A 164 -20.86 -23.37 -48.12
N LEU A 165 -21.21 -24.09 -47.05
CA LEU A 165 -21.64 -25.48 -47.12
C LEU A 165 -22.89 -25.65 -47.98
N TRP A 166 -23.93 -24.84 -47.75
CA TRP A 166 -25.19 -24.89 -48.51
C TRP A 166 -25.05 -24.45 -49.98
N SER A 167 -24.07 -23.61 -50.31
CA SER A 167 -23.79 -23.21 -51.69
C SER A 167 -23.08 -24.33 -52.46
N PHE A 168 -22.15 -25.04 -51.81
CA PHE A 168 -21.30 -26.05 -52.46
C PHE A 168 -21.93 -27.45 -52.51
N LEU A 169 -22.70 -27.84 -51.49
CA LEU A 169 -23.28 -29.19 -51.40
C LEU A 169 -24.19 -29.55 -52.60
N PRO A 170 -25.12 -28.69 -53.05
CA PRO A 170 -26.06 -29.07 -54.11
C PRO A 170 -25.36 -29.41 -55.43
N GLY A 171 -24.31 -28.66 -55.78
CA GLY A 171 -23.58 -28.85 -57.03
C GLY A 171 -22.64 -30.06 -57.05
N THR A 172 -22.11 -30.45 -55.89
CA THR A 172 -21.24 -31.63 -55.76
C THR A 172 -22.03 -32.92 -55.59
N VAL A 173 -23.06 -32.90 -54.75
CA VAL A 173 -23.95 -34.06 -54.56
C VAL A 173 -24.69 -34.40 -55.84
N ALA A 174 -25.12 -33.41 -56.63
CA ALA A 174 -25.77 -33.67 -57.92
C ALA A 174 -24.85 -34.38 -58.94
N ARG A 175 -23.52 -34.20 -58.85
CA ARG A 175 -22.53 -34.82 -59.75
C ARG A 175 -21.96 -36.15 -59.26
N ALA A 176 -22.05 -36.43 -57.96
CA ALA A 176 -21.52 -37.66 -57.35
C ALA A 176 -22.55 -38.80 -57.26
N MET A 177 -23.78 -38.58 -57.71
CA MET A 177 -24.85 -39.57 -57.68
C MET A 177 -24.73 -40.59 -58.84
N PRO A 178 -25.22 -41.84 -58.68
CA PRO A 178 -25.19 -42.86 -59.73
C PRO A 178 -25.96 -42.46 -61.00
N ASP A 179 -25.42 -42.81 -62.17
CA ASP A 179 -25.94 -42.42 -63.49
C ASP A 179 -27.42 -42.82 -63.72
N GLY A 180 -27.87 -43.95 -63.15
CA GLY A 180 -29.25 -44.43 -63.30
C GLY A 180 -30.32 -43.46 -62.79
N TRP A 181 -29.94 -42.50 -61.93
CA TRP A 181 -30.87 -41.64 -61.23
C TRP A 181 -31.13 -40.29 -61.93
N HIS A 182 -30.33 -39.93 -62.95
CA HIS A 182 -30.54 -38.77 -63.85
C HIS A 182 -30.92 -37.47 -63.10
N TRP A 183 -30.26 -37.22 -61.97
CA TRP A 183 -30.49 -36.03 -61.14
C TRP A 183 -30.09 -34.72 -61.84
N PRO A 184 -28.95 -34.64 -62.53
CA PRO A 184 -28.56 -33.45 -63.28
C PRO A 184 -29.62 -33.06 -64.32
N GLU A 185 -30.15 -34.02 -65.07
CA GLU A 185 -31.13 -33.79 -66.13
C GLU A 185 -32.50 -33.39 -65.56
N ARG A 186 -32.92 -34.01 -64.44
CA ARG A 186 -34.13 -33.59 -63.70
C ARG A 186 -33.98 -32.18 -63.14
N MET A 187 -32.80 -31.84 -62.62
CA MET A 187 -32.51 -30.53 -62.08
C MET A 187 -32.46 -29.48 -63.20
N ALA A 188 -31.82 -29.77 -64.33
CA ALA A 188 -31.80 -28.91 -65.51
C ALA A 188 -33.22 -28.63 -66.01
N ALA A 189 -34.08 -29.65 -66.12
CA ALA A 189 -35.48 -29.45 -66.50
C ALA A 189 -36.23 -28.51 -65.54
N ARG A 190 -35.99 -28.62 -64.23
CA ARG A 190 -36.58 -27.71 -63.22
C ARG A 190 -36.03 -26.30 -63.31
N ILE A 191 -34.71 -26.13 -63.47
CA ILE A 191 -34.06 -24.81 -63.59
C ILE A 191 -34.52 -24.08 -64.86
N VAL A 192 -34.61 -24.81 -65.98
CA VAL A 192 -35.13 -24.30 -67.26
C VAL A 192 -36.66 -24.10 -67.21
N GLY A 193 -37.34 -24.63 -66.20
CA GLY A 193 -38.80 -24.54 -66.06
C GLY A 193 -39.57 -25.29 -67.15
N ALA A 194 -39.01 -26.37 -67.67
CA ALA A 194 -39.60 -27.17 -68.74
C ALA A 194 -40.41 -28.36 -68.17
N PRO A 195 -41.54 -28.73 -68.80
CA PRO A 195 -42.42 -29.78 -68.29
C PRO A 195 -41.82 -31.19 -68.41
N SER A 196 -40.88 -31.39 -69.34
CA SER A 196 -40.13 -32.65 -69.49
C SER A 196 -38.64 -32.39 -69.71
N ARG A 197 -37.82 -33.43 -69.51
CA ARG A 197 -36.38 -33.37 -69.80
C ARG A 197 -36.10 -33.15 -71.29
N TRP A 198 -36.99 -33.67 -72.14
CA TRP A 198 -36.92 -33.48 -73.59
C TRP A 198 -37.16 -32.01 -73.94
N ASP A 199 -38.19 -31.39 -73.38
CA ASP A 199 -38.49 -29.97 -73.61
C ASP A 199 -37.39 -29.06 -73.05
N ALA A 200 -36.76 -29.45 -71.93
CA ALA A 200 -35.60 -28.76 -71.40
C ALA A 200 -34.42 -28.81 -72.37
N GLY A 201 -34.12 -29.99 -72.92
CA GLY A 201 -33.07 -30.18 -73.92
C GLY A 201 -33.36 -29.39 -75.20
N ALA A 202 -34.59 -29.45 -75.70
CA ALA A 202 -35.03 -28.66 -76.86
C ALA A 202 -34.83 -27.16 -76.64
N ARG A 203 -35.25 -26.65 -75.48
CA ARG A 203 -35.11 -25.23 -75.13
C ARG A 203 -33.65 -24.81 -75.00
N LEU A 204 -32.80 -25.65 -74.41
CA LEU A 204 -31.35 -25.40 -74.30
C LEU A 204 -30.68 -25.38 -75.68
N MET A 205 -30.92 -26.39 -76.51
CA MET A 205 -30.39 -26.46 -77.88
C MET A 205 -30.86 -25.27 -78.73
N GLN A 206 -32.14 -24.91 -78.63
CA GLN A 206 -32.70 -23.75 -79.34
C GLN A 206 -32.11 -22.42 -78.84
N SER A 207 -31.81 -22.30 -77.55
CA SER A 207 -31.21 -21.08 -76.98
C SER A 207 -29.72 -20.91 -77.31
N ASP A 208 -29.00 -22.01 -77.51
CA ASP A 208 -27.58 -22.01 -77.87
C ASP A 208 -27.38 -21.68 -79.36
N SER A 209 -28.12 -22.36 -80.24
CA SER A 209 -28.06 -22.12 -81.69
C SER A 209 -29.39 -22.41 -82.40
N PRO A 210 -30.20 -21.37 -82.69
CA PRO A 210 -31.47 -21.53 -83.40
C PRO A 210 -31.33 -22.18 -84.77
N GLU A 211 -30.24 -21.88 -85.50
CA GLU A 211 -29.95 -22.44 -86.82
C GLU A 211 -29.69 -23.94 -86.75
N ALA A 212 -28.87 -24.39 -85.79
CA ALA A 212 -28.58 -25.80 -85.60
C ALA A 212 -29.83 -26.57 -85.14
N TRP A 213 -30.63 -25.98 -84.25
CA TRP A 213 -31.92 -26.54 -83.85
C TRP A 213 -32.86 -26.70 -85.03
N ASN A 214 -32.98 -25.67 -85.88
CA ASN A 214 -33.82 -25.74 -87.09
C ASN A 214 -33.34 -26.81 -88.07
N ALA A 215 -32.02 -27.00 -88.22
CA ALA A 215 -31.46 -28.08 -89.03
C ALA A 215 -31.83 -29.47 -88.48
N LEU A 216 -31.78 -29.65 -87.15
CA LEU A 216 -32.21 -30.89 -86.49
C LEU A 216 -33.71 -31.14 -86.68
N VAL A 217 -34.56 -30.13 -86.50
CA VAL A 217 -36.01 -30.23 -86.71
C VAL A 217 -36.31 -30.56 -88.18
N GLN A 218 -35.64 -29.91 -89.13
CA GLN A 218 -35.81 -30.20 -90.55
C GLN A 218 -35.40 -31.64 -90.90
N ALA A 219 -34.28 -32.13 -90.36
CA ALA A 219 -33.87 -33.52 -90.55
C ALA A 219 -34.90 -34.51 -89.95
N ALA A 220 -35.45 -34.20 -88.77
CA ALA A 220 -36.48 -35.00 -88.13
C ALA A 220 -37.80 -35.02 -88.95
N ASP A 221 -38.17 -33.88 -89.54
CA ASP A 221 -39.34 -33.78 -90.41
C ASP A 221 -39.17 -34.59 -91.71
N ILE A 222 -37.99 -34.51 -92.35
CA ILE A 222 -37.67 -35.35 -93.51
C ILE A 222 -37.75 -36.83 -93.12
N GLN A 223 -37.21 -37.23 -91.97
CA GLN A 223 -37.31 -38.62 -91.53
C GLN A 223 -38.75 -39.06 -91.25
N ARG A 224 -39.58 -38.18 -90.67
CA ARG A 224 -40.99 -38.48 -90.39
C ARG A 224 -41.78 -38.64 -91.69
N ASP A 225 -41.56 -37.77 -92.67
CA ASP A 225 -42.24 -37.79 -93.96
C ASP A 225 -41.85 -39.01 -94.82
N ASN A 226 -40.68 -39.60 -94.56
CA ASN A 226 -40.11 -40.70 -95.33
C ASN A 226 -39.95 -41.98 -94.52
N ARG A 227 -40.62 -42.10 -93.36
CA ARG A 227 -40.37 -43.15 -92.36
C ARG A 227 -40.34 -44.54 -92.98
N ASP A 228 -41.38 -44.91 -93.73
CA ASP A 228 -41.53 -46.26 -94.26
C ASP A 228 -40.48 -46.57 -95.36
N ALA A 229 -40.16 -45.58 -96.21
CA ALA A 229 -39.14 -45.72 -97.24
C ALA A 229 -37.74 -45.88 -96.62
N ILE A 230 -37.43 -45.10 -95.59
CA ILE A 230 -36.14 -45.15 -94.89
C ILE A 230 -36.02 -46.44 -94.06
N ASP A 231 -37.10 -46.90 -93.43
CA ASP A 231 -37.09 -48.17 -92.68
C ASP A 231 -36.96 -49.40 -93.60
N ALA A 232 -37.57 -49.36 -94.79
CA ALA A 232 -37.35 -50.40 -95.80
C ALA A 232 -35.88 -50.41 -96.27
N CYS A 233 -35.35 -49.24 -96.58
CA CYS A 233 -33.94 -49.06 -96.91
C CYS A 233 -32.97 -49.55 -95.84
N ARG A 234 -33.23 -49.23 -94.56
CA ARG A 234 -32.44 -49.70 -93.42
C ARG A 234 -32.44 -51.23 -93.35
N ARG A 235 -33.60 -51.87 -93.57
CA ARG A 235 -33.71 -53.33 -93.63
C ARG A 235 -32.91 -53.92 -94.79
N THR A 236 -32.97 -53.30 -95.96
CA THR A 236 -32.16 -53.73 -97.12
C THR A 236 -30.67 -53.61 -96.83
N ALA A 237 -30.22 -52.47 -96.30
CA ALA A 237 -28.82 -52.24 -95.94
C ALA A 237 -28.33 -53.21 -94.85
N ALA A 238 -29.17 -53.52 -93.85
CA ALA A 238 -28.85 -54.48 -92.80
C ALA A 238 -28.75 -55.92 -93.36
N THR A 239 -29.63 -56.28 -94.30
CA THR A 239 -29.66 -57.61 -94.93
C THR A 239 -28.48 -57.82 -95.88
N SER A 240 -28.15 -56.80 -96.68
CA SER A 240 -27.04 -56.86 -97.64
C SER A 240 -25.68 -56.54 -97.02
N GLN A 241 -25.65 -56.03 -95.79
CA GLN A 241 -24.47 -55.43 -95.14
C GLN A 241 -23.75 -54.40 -96.02
N GLN A 242 -24.48 -53.73 -96.91
CA GLN A 242 -23.96 -52.73 -97.84
C GLN A 242 -24.82 -51.46 -97.80
N PRO A 243 -24.24 -50.28 -98.12
CA PRO A 243 -25.00 -49.05 -98.20
C PRO A 243 -26.14 -49.16 -99.23
N ALA A 244 -27.39 -48.91 -98.80
CA ALA A 244 -28.55 -48.86 -99.69
C ALA A 244 -28.80 -47.42 -100.17
N ARG A 245 -29.09 -47.25 -101.46
CA ARG A 245 -29.56 -45.96 -102.00
C ARG A 245 -31.07 -45.82 -101.74
N CYS A 246 -31.46 -44.66 -101.22
CA CYS A 246 -32.85 -44.37 -100.85
C CYS A 246 -33.32 -43.10 -101.52
N THR A 247 -34.50 -43.15 -102.11
CA THR A 247 -35.18 -41.96 -102.61
C THR A 247 -36.02 -41.38 -101.48
N VAL A 248 -35.73 -40.15 -101.10
CA VAL A 248 -36.48 -39.41 -100.08
C VAL A 248 -37.25 -38.26 -100.71
N LYS A 249 -38.46 -38.03 -100.21
CA LYS A 249 -39.32 -36.90 -100.54
C LYS A 249 -38.96 -35.72 -99.64
N ILE A 250 -38.57 -34.60 -100.24
CA ILE A 250 -38.27 -33.37 -99.52
C ILE A 250 -39.39 -32.37 -99.81
N ARG A 251 -40.05 -31.84 -98.78
CA ARG A 251 -41.03 -30.76 -98.94
C ARG A 251 -40.32 -29.42 -99.13
N PRO A 252 -40.83 -28.52 -99.99
CA PRO A 252 -40.29 -27.18 -100.12
C PRO A 252 -40.51 -26.41 -98.81
N VAL A 253 -39.48 -25.69 -98.34
CA VAL A 253 -39.61 -24.78 -97.19
C VAL A 253 -40.43 -23.57 -97.64
N SER A 254 -41.65 -23.43 -97.15
CA SER A 254 -42.46 -22.23 -97.37
C SER A 254 -41.82 -21.06 -96.62
N GLN A 255 -41.17 -20.14 -97.33
CA GLN A 255 -40.69 -18.90 -96.73
C GLN A 255 -41.88 -18.07 -96.24
N PRO A 256 -41.87 -17.55 -95.00
CA PRO A 256 -42.90 -16.64 -94.54
C PRO A 256 -42.87 -15.38 -95.41
N LYS A 257 -44.00 -15.05 -96.05
CA LYS A 257 -44.18 -13.77 -96.74
C LYS A 257 -43.98 -12.65 -95.72
N SER A 258 -42.91 -11.88 -95.87
CA SER A 258 -42.73 -10.63 -95.14
C SER A 258 -43.92 -9.72 -95.46
N ARG A 259 -44.66 -9.28 -94.44
CA ARG A 259 -45.67 -8.25 -94.54
C ARG A 259 -45.36 -7.17 -93.51
#